data_AF-A0A7J8ARA2-F1
#
_entry.id   AF-A0A7J8ARA2-F1
#
_cell.length_a   1.000
_cell.length_b   1.000
_cell.length_c   1.000
_cell.angle_alpha   90.00
_cell.angle_beta   90.00
_cell.angle_gamma   90.00
#
_symmetry.space_group_name_H-M   'P 1'
#
loop_
_entity.id
_entity.type
_entity.pdbx_description
1 polymer ?
#
loop_
_entity_poly.entity_id
_entity_poly.type
_entity_poly.pdbx_seq_one_letter_code
_entity_poly.pdbx_strand_id
1 'polypeptide(L)'
;MGNPDASYNLGVLYLDGVFPGVPGKNQTLAGEYFHKAAQGGHIEGTLWCSLYYITGNLETFPRDPEKAVVWAKHIAEKNGYLGHVIRKGLNAYLEGSWHEALLYYVLAAETGIEVSQTNLAHICEERPDLAKRYLGVNCVWRYYNFSVFQIDAPSFAYLKMGDLYYYGHQNQSQDLELSVQMYAQAALDGDSQGFFNLALLIEEGAIIPHHILDFLEIDPTLHANNISILQELYERCWSHSSEESLSPCSLAWLYLHFRLIWGAVLHSALIYFLGTFLLSVLIAWTLQYFQSVSANSFNVTPARASPDDTAPTASPAVTPAADVSAQDQPTVTNNPEPRG
;
A
#
# COMPACT_ATOMS: atom_id res chain seq x y z
N MET A 1 31.10 -6.05 35.11
CA MET A 1 31.13 -4.66 35.64
C MET A 1 30.24 -3.81 34.75
N GLY A 2 29.07 -3.38 35.22
CA GLY A 2 28.08 -2.76 34.32
C GLY A 2 26.86 -2.16 35.02
N ASN A 3 26.96 -1.78 36.30
CA ASN A 3 25.86 -1.09 36.96
C ASN A 3 25.85 0.40 36.50
N PRO A 4 24.72 0.90 35.97
CA PRO A 4 24.60 2.28 35.48
C PRO A 4 24.80 3.33 36.59
N ASP A 5 24.25 3.08 37.79
CA ASP A 5 24.37 3.97 38.96
C ASP A 5 25.81 4.09 39.44
N ALA A 6 26.55 2.98 39.46
CA ALA A 6 27.97 2.99 39.81
C ALA A 6 28.78 3.80 38.80
N SER A 7 28.45 3.70 37.51
CA SER A 7 29.09 4.50 36.46
C SER A 7 28.77 5.98 36.62
N TYR A 8 27.50 6.31 36.90
CA TYR A 8 27.07 7.68 37.16
C TYR A 8 27.79 8.29 38.37
N ASN A 9 27.80 7.58 39.50
CA ASN A 9 28.46 8.02 40.72
C ASN A 9 29.94 8.26 40.51
N LEU A 10 30.61 7.39 39.74
CA LEU A 10 32.02 7.59 39.39
C LEU A 10 32.22 8.86 38.54
N GLY A 11 31.32 9.12 37.59
CA GLY A 11 31.29 10.37 36.83
C GLY A 11 31.16 11.60 37.73
N VAL A 12 30.28 11.55 38.75
CA VAL A 12 30.13 12.61 39.76
C VAL A 12 31.43 12.83 40.53
N LEU A 13 32.10 11.76 40.98
CA LEU A 13 33.36 11.88 41.73
C LEU A 13 34.46 12.59 40.92
N TYR A 14 34.56 12.31 39.61
CA TYR A 14 35.50 13.00 38.73
C TYR A 14 35.09 14.43 38.40
N LEU A 15 33.79 14.69 38.26
CA LEU A 15 33.24 16.03 38.02
C LEU A 15 33.49 16.97 39.22
N ASP A 16 33.36 16.44 40.43
CA ASP A 16 33.58 17.17 41.68
C ASP A 16 35.05 17.21 42.10
N GLY A 17 35.89 16.34 41.54
CA GLY A 17 37.32 16.27 41.83
C GLY A 17 37.63 15.65 43.19
N VAL A 18 36.76 14.77 43.68
CA VAL A 18 36.86 14.08 44.97
C VAL A 18 37.28 12.60 44.82
N PHE A 19 37.58 12.17 43.59
CA PHE A 19 38.02 10.81 43.32
C PHE A 19 39.39 10.52 43.97
N PRO A 20 39.54 9.44 44.77
CA PRO A 20 40.80 9.15 45.47
C PRO A 20 41.99 8.97 44.52
N GLY A 21 43.09 9.66 44.81
CA GLY A 21 44.35 9.54 44.05
C GLY A 21 44.42 10.33 42.75
N VAL A 22 43.37 11.07 42.37
CA VAL A 22 43.38 11.96 41.20
C VAL A 22 43.13 13.40 41.68
N PRO A 23 44.07 14.33 41.49
CA PRO A 23 43.90 15.71 41.96
C PRO A 23 43.02 16.52 41.00
N GLY A 24 42.03 17.21 41.56
CA GLY A 24 41.20 18.16 40.82
C GLY A 24 40.08 17.53 39.98
N LYS A 25 39.34 18.38 39.27
CA LYS A 25 38.19 17.99 38.44
C LYS A 25 38.66 17.45 37.09
N ASN A 26 38.02 16.39 36.60
CA ASN A 26 38.24 15.85 35.26
C ASN A 26 36.92 15.72 34.52
N GLN A 27 36.56 16.76 33.76
CA GLN A 27 35.27 16.83 33.05
C GLN A 27 35.18 15.82 31.90
N THR A 28 36.28 15.56 31.18
CA THR A 28 36.31 14.59 30.08
C THR A 28 36.00 13.20 30.59
N LEU A 29 36.69 12.77 31.65
CA LEU A 29 36.47 11.45 32.24
C LEU A 29 35.09 11.34 32.91
N ALA A 30 34.60 12.42 33.53
CA ALA A 30 33.21 12.47 34.01
C ALA A 30 32.21 12.26 32.87
N GLY A 31 32.41 12.93 31.72
CA GLY A 31 31.60 12.76 30.52
C GLY A 31 31.57 11.33 30.00
N GLU A 32 32.72 10.65 29.96
CA GLU A 32 32.82 9.24 29.58
C GLU A 32 32.01 8.32 30.51
N TYR A 33 32.11 8.53 31.83
CA TYR A 33 31.35 7.75 32.80
C TYR A 33 29.85 8.03 32.77
N PHE A 34 29.43 9.29 32.53
CA PHE A 34 28.03 9.61 32.30
C PHE A 34 27.51 8.97 31.00
N HIS A 35 28.31 8.95 29.93
CA HIS A 35 27.95 8.23 28.71
C HIS A 35 27.73 6.74 28.96
N LYS A 36 28.64 6.12 29.71
CA LYS A 36 28.51 4.71 30.10
C LYS A 36 27.27 4.45 30.96
N ALA A 37 26.95 5.36 31.88
CA ALA A 37 25.73 5.29 32.67
C ALA A 37 24.47 5.41 31.79
N ALA A 38 24.48 6.35 30.83
CA ALA A 38 23.38 6.56 29.89
C ALA A 38 23.16 5.34 28.97
N GLN A 39 24.23 4.73 28.46
CA GLN A 39 24.17 3.46 27.71
C GLN A 39 23.56 2.33 28.54
N GLY A 40 23.75 2.36 29.86
CA GLY A 40 23.11 1.46 30.83
C GLY A 40 21.68 1.85 31.22
N GLY A 41 21.12 2.94 30.66
CA GLY A 41 19.76 3.40 30.93
C GLY A 41 19.60 4.36 32.12
N HIS A 42 20.69 4.86 32.72
CA HIS A 42 20.61 5.82 33.82
C HIS A 42 20.06 7.18 33.36
N ILE A 43 19.05 7.68 34.06
CA ILE A 43 18.31 8.89 33.67
C ILE A 43 19.22 10.14 33.75
N GLU A 44 19.85 10.37 34.89
CA GLU A 44 20.69 11.55 35.13
C GLU A 44 21.95 11.54 34.27
N GLY A 45 22.58 10.37 34.04
CA GLY A 45 23.69 10.23 33.10
C GLY A 45 23.29 10.64 31.68
N THR A 46 22.08 10.25 31.24
CA THR A 46 21.52 10.65 29.94
C THR A 46 21.31 12.18 29.86
N LEU A 47 20.82 12.80 30.94
CA LEU A 47 20.66 14.26 31.02
C LEU A 47 22.00 15.00 30.93
N TRP A 48 23.06 14.51 31.58
CA TRP A 48 24.40 15.08 31.44
C TRP A 48 24.92 14.98 30.02
N CYS A 49 24.74 13.84 29.35
CA CYS A 49 25.12 13.70 27.95
C CYS A 49 24.34 14.65 27.04
N SER A 50 23.03 14.82 27.25
CA SER A 50 22.23 15.83 26.53
C SER A 50 22.80 17.24 26.73
N LEU A 51 23.17 17.60 27.97
CA LEU A 51 23.80 18.89 28.28
C LEU A 51 25.19 19.06 27.62
N TYR A 52 25.98 17.99 27.51
CA TYR A 52 27.25 18.06 26.81
C TYR A 52 27.06 18.19 25.30
N TYR A 53 26.11 17.47 24.70
CA TYR A 53 25.80 17.64 23.28
C TYR A 53 25.25 19.04 22.95
N ILE A 54 24.45 19.66 23.83
CA ILE A 54 23.94 21.02 23.54
C ILE A 54 25.02 22.09 23.64
N THR A 55 26.00 21.91 24.54
CA THR A 55 27.08 22.89 24.77
C THR A 55 28.30 22.66 23.88
N GLY A 56 28.63 21.40 23.56
CA GLY A 56 29.80 21.02 22.78
C GLY A 56 31.14 21.28 23.47
N ASN A 57 31.16 21.23 24.81
CA ASN A 57 32.31 21.68 25.61
C ASN A 57 33.39 20.60 25.84
N LEU A 58 33.16 19.36 25.38
CA LEU A 58 34.09 18.25 25.50
C LEU A 58 34.43 17.70 24.11
N GLU A 59 35.68 17.27 23.90
CA GLU A 59 36.12 16.69 22.62
C GLU A 59 35.31 15.44 22.24
N THR A 60 34.93 14.62 23.23
CA THR A 60 34.10 13.43 23.05
C THR A 60 32.61 13.74 22.86
N PHE A 61 32.18 14.98 23.08
CA PHE A 61 30.80 15.44 22.90
C PHE A 61 30.81 16.72 22.05
N PRO A 62 31.03 16.59 20.72
CA PRO A 62 30.91 17.73 19.82
C PRO A 62 29.49 18.31 19.89
N ARG A 63 29.36 19.63 19.66
CA ARG A 63 28.07 20.31 19.73
C ARG A 63 27.09 19.70 18.72
N ASP A 64 26.03 19.10 19.22
CA ASP A 64 24.98 18.43 18.46
C ASP A 64 23.63 18.64 19.16
N PRO A 65 22.95 19.78 18.90
CA PRO A 65 21.68 20.11 19.55
C PRO A 65 20.56 19.12 19.21
N GLU A 66 20.58 18.52 18.02
CA GLU A 66 19.56 17.55 17.59
C GLU A 66 19.66 16.29 18.44
N LYS A 67 20.87 15.72 18.56
CA LYS A 67 21.11 14.58 19.47
C LYS A 67 20.79 14.92 20.92
N ALA A 68 21.07 16.15 21.37
CA ALA A 68 20.69 16.59 22.71
C ALA A 68 19.17 16.54 22.94
N VAL A 69 18.38 17.00 21.96
CA VAL A 69 16.91 16.94 21.98
C VAL A 69 16.42 15.50 21.99
N VAL A 70 16.99 14.62 21.16
CA VAL A 70 16.64 13.18 21.16
C VAL A 70 16.82 12.57 22.54
N TRP A 71 17.96 12.82 23.18
CA TRP A 71 18.28 12.29 24.50
C TRP A 71 17.36 12.86 25.59
N ALA A 72 17.06 14.16 25.55
CA ALA A 72 16.15 14.79 26.48
C ALA A 72 14.71 14.27 26.32
N LYS A 73 14.24 14.09 25.07
CA LYS A 73 12.94 13.52 24.74
C LYS A 73 12.79 12.11 25.29
N HIS A 74 13.77 11.24 25.04
CA HIS A 74 13.79 9.85 25.55
C HIS A 74 13.60 9.77 27.07
N ILE A 75 14.21 10.71 27.81
CA ILE A 75 14.03 10.78 29.27
C ILE A 75 12.65 11.32 29.66
N ALA A 76 12.18 12.38 28.99
CA ALA A 76 10.86 12.96 29.25
C ALA A 76 9.73 11.93 29.05
N GLU A 77 9.85 11.07 28.05
CA GLU A 77 8.88 10.01 27.73
C GLU A 77 8.85 8.89 28.78
N LYS A 78 9.92 8.70 29.56
CA LYS A 78 9.97 7.75 30.69
C LYS A 78 9.26 8.27 31.95
N ASN A 79 8.59 9.42 31.89
CA ASN A 79 7.81 9.94 32.99
C ASN A 79 6.64 8.98 33.32
N GLY A 80 6.70 8.34 34.49
CA GLY A 80 5.68 7.39 34.94
C GLY A 80 4.26 7.97 34.96
N TYR A 81 4.11 9.28 35.19
CA TYR A 81 2.81 9.95 35.11
C TYR A 81 2.21 9.86 33.69
N LEU A 82 3.01 10.12 32.65
CA LEU A 82 2.56 10.00 31.26
C LEU A 82 2.18 8.56 30.95
N GLY A 83 2.98 7.59 31.39
CA GLY A 83 2.64 6.16 31.27
C GLY A 83 1.29 5.81 31.90
N HIS A 84 0.96 6.37 33.07
CA HIS A 84 -0.35 6.19 33.69
C HIS A 84 -1.49 6.83 32.88
N VAL A 85 -1.28 8.02 32.30
CA VAL A 85 -2.27 8.68 31.43
C VAL A 85 -2.56 7.83 30.19
N ILE A 86 -1.51 7.34 29.51
CA ILE A 86 -1.66 6.46 28.33
C ILE A 86 -2.42 5.19 28.70
N ARG A 87 -2.08 4.55 29.83
CA ARG A 87 -2.77 3.34 30.30
C ARG A 87 -4.26 3.58 30.55
N LYS A 88 -4.62 4.73 31.14
CA LYS A 88 -6.03 5.09 31.33
C LYS A 88 -6.75 5.29 30.00
N GLY A 89 -6.10 5.96 29.03
CA GLY A 89 -6.63 6.10 27.67
C GLY A 89 -6.91 4.75 27.01
N LEU A 90 -5.96 3.80 27.10
CA LEU A 90 -6.12 2.44 26.58
C LEU A 90 -7.26 1.68 27.26
N ASN A 91 -7.34 1.71 28.59
CA ASN A 91 -8.42 1.05 29.32
C ASN A 91 -9.79 1.62 28.92
N ALA A 92 -9.91 2.95 28.87
CA ALA A 92 -11.14 3.62 28.44
C ALA A 92 -11.52 3.27 26.99
N TYR A 93 -10.54 3.14 26.09
CA TYR A 93 -10.78 2.70 24.71
C TYR A 93 -11.33 1.27 24.67
N LEU A 94 -10.70 0.33 25.39
CA LEU A 94 -11.13 -1.08 25.45
C LEU A 94 -12.52 -1.26 26.09
N GLU A 95 -12.90 -0.37 27.00
CA GLU A 95 -14.22 -0.33 27.63
C GLU A 95 -15.30 0.37 26.77
N GLY A 96 -14.91 0.97 25.64
CA GLY A 96 -15.81 1.75 24.79
C GLY A 96 -16.18 3.12 25.37
N SER A 97 -15.44 3.60 26.38
CA SER A 97 -15.57 4.91 27.00
C SER A 97 -14.90 6.00 26.14
N TRP A 98 -15.43 6.23 24.93
CA TRP A 98 -14.80 7.04 23.88
C TRP A 98 -14.43 8.47 24.29
N HIS A 99 -15.25 9.11 25.14
CA HIS A 99 -14.98 10.47 25.62
C HIS A 99 -13.75 10.53 26.53
N GLU A 100 -13.60 9.53 27.40
CA GLU A 100 -12.47 9.43 28.32
C GLU A 100 -11.21 8.97 27.59
N ALA A 101 -11.33 8.03 26.65
CA ALA A 101 -10.25 7.64 25.76
C ALA A 101 -9.70 8.85 24.99
N LEU A 102 -10.60 9.63 24.35
CA LEU A 102 -10.22 10.84 23.65
C LEU A 102 -9.50 11.83 24.57
N LEU A 103 -10.04 12.09 25.76
CA LEU A 103 -9.44 13.01 26.73
C LEU A 103 -8.00 12.63 27.10
N TYR A 104 -7.77 11.37 27.48
CA TYR A 104 -6.44 10.93 27.91
C TYR A 104 -5.45 10.86 26.75
N TYR A 105 -5.87 10.40 25.58
CA TYR A 105 -4.98 10.37 24.43
C TYR A 105 -4.65 11.76 23.89
N VAL A 106 -5.57 12.73 23.92
CA VAL A 106 -5.26 14.15 23.63
C VAL A 106 -4.24 14.69 24.61
N LEU A 107 -4.44 14.45 25.92
CA LEU A 107 -3.49 14.93 26.94
C LEU A 107 -2.08 14.38 26.72
N ALA A 108 -1.94 13.10 26.36
CA ALA A 108 -0.63 12.49 26.13
C ALA A 108 -0.05 12.78 24.71
N ALA A 109 -0.89 12.94 23.69
CA ALA A 109 -0.43 13.26 22.34
C ALA A 109 0.15 14.68 22.26
N GLU A 110 -0.44 15.64 22.99
CA GLU A 110 0.04 17.02 23.07
C GLU A 110 1.38 17.15 23.82
N THR A 111 1.81 16.13 24.56
CA THR A 111 3.18 16.10 25.12
C THR A 111 4.22 15.56 24.14
N GLY A 112 3.82 15.22 22.91
CA GLY A 112 4.73 14.75 21.87
C GLY A 112 5.00 13.25 21.86
N ILE A 113 4.24 12.45 22.63
CA ILE A 113 4.41 10.99 22.68
C ILE A 113 3.79 10.36 21.43
N GLU A 114 4.64 9.74 20.61
CA GLU A 114 4.29 9.09 19.34
C GLU A 114 3.08 8.14 19.48
N VAL A 115 3.15 7.15 20.38
CA VAL A 115 2.08 6.16 20.60
C VAL A 115 0.73 6.83 20.93
N SER A 116 0.75 7.98 21.60
CA SER A 116 -0.50 8.69 21.92
C SER A 116 -1.03 9.48 20.72
N GLN A 117 -0.13 10.02 19.89
CA GLN A 117 -0.50 10.69 18.64
C GLN A 117 -1.16 9.70 17.67
N THR A 118 -0.57 8.52 17.46
CA THR A 118 -1.17 7.50 16.59
C THR A 118 -2.49 6.96 17.12
N ASN A 119 -2.59 6.68 18.43
CA ASN A 119 -3.85 6.26 19.05
C ASN A 119 -4.95 7.33 18.98
N LEU A 120 -4.58 8.60 19.13
CA LEU A 120 -5.54 9.70 18.99
C LEU A 120 -6.02 9.86 17.55
N ALA A 121 -5.10 9.77 16.57
CA ALA A 121 -5.45 9.78 15.16
C ALA A 121 -6.44 8.65 14.85
N HIS A 122 -6.18 7.45 15.36
CA HIS A 122 -7.06 6.28 15.22
C HIS A 122 -8.46 6.52 15.80
N ILE A 123 -8.57 7.07 17.03
CA ILE A 123 -9.88 7.43 17.61
C ILE A 123 -10.61 8.46 16.74
N CYS A 124 -9.88 9.40 16.14
CA CYS A 124 -10.47 10.40 15.26
C CYS A 124 -10.98 9.82 13.94
N GLU A 125 -10.40 8.73 13.45
CA GLU A 125 -10.93 7.95 12.32
C GLU A 125 -12.19 7.17 12.71
N GLU A 126 -12.17 6.47 13.86
CA GLU A 126 -13.30 5.63 14.30
C GLU A 126 -14.50 6.45 14.78
N ARG A 127 -14.24 7.62 15.38
CA ARG A 127 -15.26 8.48 16.01
C ARG A 127 -15.13 9.93 15.50
N PRO A 128 -15.35 10.19 14.20
CA PRO A 128 -15.14 11.50 13.61
C PRO A 128 -16.06 12.59 14.19
N ASP A 129 -17.32 12.25 14.52
CA ASP A 129 -18.26 13.19 15.12
C ASP A 129 -17.83 13.62 16.53
N LEU A 130 -17.26 12.68 17.30
CA LEU A 130 -16.73 12.96 18.63
C LEU A 130 -15.51 13.88 18.54
N ALA A 131 -14.56 13.54 17.67
CA ALA A 131 -13.36 14.34 17.45
C ALA A 131 -13.70 15.77 16.98
N LYS A 132 -14.60 15.89 16.00
CA LYS A 132 -15.07 17.18 15.47
C LYS A 132 -15.73 18.04 16.54
N ARG A 133 -16.49 17.43 17.44
CA ARG A 133 -17.17 18.14 18.54
C ARG A 133 -16.19 18.77 19.53
N TYR A 134 -15.09 18.11 19.85
CA TYR A 134 -14.19 18.55 20.93
C TYR A 134 -12.90 19.22 20.46
N LEU A 135 -12.32 18.81 19.33
CA LEU A 135 -10.99 19.24 18.93
C LEU A 135 -10.98 20.42 17.95
N GLY A 136 -12.03 20.61 17.15
CA GLY A 136 -12.13 21.74 16.21
C GLY A 136 -11.01 21.83 15.17
N VAL A 137 -10.20 20.78 15.03
CA VAL A 137 -9.09 20.66 14.07
C VAL A 137 -9.31 19.43 13.20
N ASN A 138 -8.57 19.36 12.10
CA ASN A 138 -8.42 18.12 11.35
C ASN A 138 -7.56 17.12 12.16
N CYS A 139 -8.22 16.42 13.10
CA CYS A 139 -7.55 15.56 14.06
C CYS A 139 -6.75 14.44 13.37
N VAL A 140 -7.37 13.72 12.42
CA VAL A 140 -6.73 12.59 11.72
C VAL A 140 -5.43 13.04 11.05
N TRP A 141 -5.49 14.07 10.21
CA TRP A 141 -4.30 14.58 9.53
C TRP A 141 -3.27 15.12 10.52
N ARG A 142 -3.68 15.92 11.50
CA ARG A 142 -2.75 16.56 12.45
C ARG A 142 -1.91 15.55 13.20
N TYR A 143 -2.54 14.51 13.77
CA TYR A 143 -1.83 13.60 14.64
C TYR A 143 -1.06 12.53 13.86
N TYR A 144 -1.54 12.04 12.71
CA TYR A 144 -0.68 11.22 11.85
C TYR A 144 0.51 12.02 11.28
N ASN A 145 0.30 13.29 10.94
CA ASN A 145 1.39 14.17 10.52
C ASN A 145 2.41 14.36 11.63
N PHE A 146 2.00 14.52 12.88
CA PHE A 146 2.94 14.53 14.01
C PHE A 146 3.67 13.20 14.19
N SER A 147 2.96 12.08 14.02
CA SER A 147 3.55 10.74 14.15
C SER A 147 4.67 10.50 13.15
N VAL A 148 4.53 10.89 11.88
CA VAL A 148 5.58 10.69 10.86
C VAL A 148 6.83 11.56 11.06
N PHE A 149 6.76 12.60 11.92
CA PHE A 149 7.93 13.39 12.31
C PHE A 149 8.63 12.87 13.58
N GLN A 150 8.20 11.73 14.11
CA GLN A 150 8.85 11.08 15.24
C GLN A 150 10.08 10.31 14.76
N ILE A 151 11.09 10.19 15.64
CA ILE A 151 12.37 9.54 15.32
C ILE A 151 12.16 8.08 14.89
N ASP A 152 11.30 7.37 15.62
CA ASP A 152 10.95 5.98 15.37
C ASP A 152 9.44 5.88 15.06
N ALA A 153 8.99 6.64 14.06
CA ALA A 153 7.60 6.61 13.63
C ALA A 153 7.23 5.20 13.13
N PRO A 154 6.06 4.64 13.51
CA PRO A 154 5.67 3.33 13.05
C PRO A 154 5.27 3.37 11.57
N SER A 155 5.60 2.31 10.83
CA SER A 155 5.37 2.21 9.38
C SER A 155 3.94 2.56 8.96
N PHE A 156 2.94 2.11 9.74
CA PHE A 156 1.53 2.38 9.45
C PHE A 156 1.16 3.86 9.51
N ALA A 157 1.88 4.70 10.28
CA ALA A 157 1.64 6.14 10.28
C ALA A 157 2.03 6.76 8.93
N TYR A 158 3.11 6.27 8.31
CA TYR A 158 3.48 6.66 6.95
C TYR A 158 2.43 6.16 5.94
N LEU A 159 1.93 4.92 6.07
CA LEU A 159 0.84 4.44 5.21
C LEU A 159 -0.39 5.35 5.30
N LYS A 160 -0.79 5.73 6.52
CA LYS A 160 -1.94 6.62 6.76
C LYS A 160 -1.73 8.01 6.16
N MET A 161 -0.53 8.59 6.31
CA MET A 161 -0.21 9.87 5.67
C MET A 161 -0.15 9.74 4.14
N GLY A 162 0.37 8.63 3.63
CA GLY A 162 0.38 8.31 2.20
C GLY A 162 -1.04 8.23 1.62
N ASP A 163 -1.97 7.60 2.34
CA ASP A 163 -3.39 7.52 1.97
C ASP A 163 -4.06 8.92 2.01
N LEU A 164 -3.75 9.72 3.03
CA LEU A 164 -4.27 11.09 3.15
C LEU A 164 -3.79 12.00 2.00
N TYR A 165 -2.54 11.85 1.57
CA TYR A 165 -2.01 12.56 0.40
C TYR A 165 -2.57 11.98 -0.91
N TYR A 166 -2.75 10.66 -0.99
CA TYR A 166 -3.28 9.99 -2.18
C TYR A 166 -4.74 10.35 -2.44
N TYR A 167 -5.64 10.20 -1.47
CA TYR A 167 -7.05 10.53 -1.67
C TYR A 167 -7.32 12.04 -1.60
N GLY A 168 -6.36 12.81 -1.10
CA GLY A 168 -6.61 14.17 -0.60
C GLY A 168 -7.45 14.14 0.68
N HIS A 169 -7.55 15.29 1.35
CA HIS A 169 -8.31 15.36 2.59
C HIS A 169 -8.90 16.75 2.84
N GLN A 170 -10.20 16.80 3.15
CA GLN A 170 -10.95 18.06 3.37
C GLN A 170 -10.71 19.07 2.23
N ASN A 171 -10.05 20.19 2.53
CA ASN A 171 -9.77 21.28 1.61
C ASN A 171 -8.39 21.17 0.92
N GLN A 172 -7.70 20.03 1.06
CA GLN A 172 -6.44 19.74 0.39
C GLN A 172 -6.68 18.73 -0.74
N SER A 173 -6.21 19.08 -1.94
CA SER A 173 -6.19 18.19 -3.10
C SER A 173 -5.18 17.06 -2.90
N GLN A 174 -5.33 16.00 -3.69
CA GLN A 174 -4.34 14.94 -3.80
C GLN A 174 -2.93 15.50 -4.08
N ASP A 175 -1.94 14.91 -3.43
CA ASP A 175 -0.50 15.14 -3.64
C ASP A 175 0.20 13.79 -3.82
N LEU A 176 0.36 13.38 -5.09
CA LEU A 176 0.97 12.09 -5.40
C LEU A 176 2.46 12.03 -5.06
N GLU A 177 3.18 13.15 -5.09
CA GLU A 177 4.60 13.17 -4.79
C GLU A 177 4.83 12.89 -3.29
N LEU A 178 4.07 13.56 -2.42
CA LEU A 178 4.13 13.29 -0.98
C LEU A 178 3.58 11.90 -0.64
N SER A 179 2.56 11.41 -1.36
CA SER A 179 2.08 10.03 -1.19
C SER A 179 3.17 9.00 -1.49
N VAL A 180 3.90 9.15 -2.60
CA VAL A 180 5.05 8.30 -2.95
C VAL A 180 6.12 8.35 -1.86
N GLN A 181 6.45 9.54 -1.34
CA GLN A 181 7.45 9.67 -0.27
C GLN A 181 7.03 8.92 1.00
N MET A 182 5.77 9.04 1.42
CA MET A 182 5.27 8.35 2.61
C MET A 182 5.22 6.83 2.41
N TYR A 183 4.71 6.32 1.29
CA TYR A 183 4.71 4.88 1.04
C TYR A 183 6.11 4.30 0.89
N ALA A 184 7.05 5.05 0.31
CA ALA A 184 8.46 4.67 0.29
C ALA A 184 9.00 4.53 1.70
N GLN A 185 8.76 5.49 2.59
CA GLN A 185 9.21 5.42 3.99
C GLN A 185 8.67 4.17 4.71
N ALA A 186 7.38 3.83 4.51
CA ALA A 186 6.84 2.58 5.04
C ALA A 186 7.53 1.33 4.46
N ALA A 187 7.82 1.31 3.16
CA ALA A 187 8.51 0.21 2.51
C ALA A 187 9.95 0.03 3.03
N LEU A 188 10.62 1.13 3.39
CA LEU A 188 11.97 1.12 3.95
C LEU A 188 12.02 0.55 5.37
N ASP A 189 10.96 0.77 6.12
CA ASP A 189 10.76 0.11 7.41
C ASP A 189 10.40 -1.38 7.25
N GLY A 190 10.36 -1.89 6.01
CA GLY A 190 10.08 -3.28 5.66
C GLY A 190 8.60 -3.62 5.61
N ASP A 191 7.71 -2.62 5.57
CA ASP A 191 6.26 -2.83 5.53
C ASP A 191 5.80 -3.24 4.11
N SER A 192 5.25 -4.45 3.99
CA SER A 192 4.74 -4.99 2.73
C SER A 192 3.69 -4.10 2.05
N GLN A 193 2.88 -3.38 2.81
CA GLN A 193 1.85 -2.49 2.26
C GLN A 193 2.46 -1.23 1.63
N GLY A 194 3.64 -0.79 2.10
CA GLY A 194 4.39 0.30 1.46
C GLY A 194 4.80 -0.07 0.04
N PHE A 195 5.39 -1.26 -0.13
CA PHE A 195 5.74 -1.80 -1.45
C PHE A 195 4.51 -1.98 -2.35
N PHE A 196 3.42 -2.51 -1.80
CA PHE A 196 2.16 -2.69 -2.52
C PHE A 196 1.62 -1.37 -3.08
N ASN A 197 1.56 -0.34 -2.23
CA ASN A 197 0.98 0.95 -2.59
C ASN A 197 1.85 1.68 -3.62
N LEU A 198 3.18 1.62 -3.51
CA LEU A 198 4.08 2.16 -4.54
C LEU A 198 3.88 1.49 -5.90
N ALA A 199 3.71 0.17 -5.93
CA ALA A 199 3.44 -0.55 -7.16
C ALA A 199 2.09 -0.11 -7.78
N LEU A 200 1.04 -0.01 -6.94
CA LEU A 200 -0.27 0.47 -7.38
C LEU A 200 -0.19 1.88 -8.00
N LEU A 201 0.57 2.79 -7.39
CA LEU A 201 0.77 4.14 -7.94
C LEU A 201 1.41 4.11 -9.34
N ILE A 202 2.40 3.24 -9.57
CA ILE A 202 2.99 3.07 -10.91
C ILE A 202 1.96 2.51 -11.90
N GLU A 203 1.12 1.56 -11.50
CA GLU A 203 0.06 1.02 -12.36
C GLU A 203 -0.97 2.09 -12.77
N GLU A 204 -1.23 3.06 -11.89
CA GLU A 204 -2.08 4.22 -12.15
C GLU A 204 -1.39 5.31 -12.99
N GLY A 205 -0.10 5.15 -13.28
CA GLY A 205 0.69 6.04 -14.13
C GLY A 205 1.50 7.09 -13.37
N ALA A 206 1.59 6.99 -12.04
CA ALA A 206 2.50 7.83 -11.27
C ALA A 206 3.97 7.47 -11.57
N ILE A 207 4.84 8.46 -11.47
CA ILE A 207 6.28 8.29 -11.67
C ILE A 207 6.94 8.35 -10.31
N ILE A 208 7.66 7.30 -9.93
CA ILE A 208 8.49 7.33 -8.73
C ILE A 208 9.78 8.10 -9.05
N PRO A 209 10.10 9.18 -8.31
CA PRO A 209 11.33 9.93 -8.52
C PRO A 209 12.58 9.05 -8.34
N HIS A 210 13.62 9.29 -9.15
CA HIS A 210 14.87 8.51 -9.10
C HIS A 210 15.50 8.45 -7.70
N HIS A 211 15.48 9.56 -6.95
CA HIS A 211 16.04 9.58 -5.59
C HIS A 211 15.31 8.64 -4.62
N ILE A 212 14.02 8.39 -4.83
CA ILE A 212 13.23 7.43 -4.02
C ILE A 212 13.58 6.00 -4.42
N LEU A 213 13.77 5.73 -5.71
CA LEU A 213 14.23 4.42 -6.18
C LEU A 213 15.62 4.10 -5.65
N ASP A 214 16.54 5.06 -5.68
CA ASP A 214 17.88 4.92 -5.10
C ASP A 214 17.80 4.66 -3.59
N PHE A 215 16.92 5.37 -2.88
CA PHE A 215 16.71 5.17 -1.45
C PHE A 215 16.16 3.77 -1.14
N LEU A 216 15.30 3.24 -2.01
CA LEU A 216 14.78 1.88 -1.93
C LEU A 216 15.76 0.82 -2.45
N GLU A 217 16.98 1.19 -2.87
CA GLU A 217 17.95 0.28 -3.49
C GLU A 217 17.37 -0.46 -4.72
N ILE A 218 16.61 0.26 -5.55
CA ILE A 218 16.06 -0.21 -6.84
C ILE A 218 16.80 0.52 -7.96
N ASP A 219 17.80 -0.12 -8.56
CA ASP A 219 18.63 0.49 -9.60
C ASP A 219 17.83 0.73 -10.90
N PRO A 220 17.56 1.99 -11.29
CA PRO A 220 16.80 2.31 -12.50
C PRO A 220 17.50 1.85 -13.80
N THR A 221 18.83 1.65 -13.77
CA THR A 221 19.60 1.23 -14.94
C THR A 221 19.41 -0.26 -15.25
N LEU A 222 19.13 -1.07 -14.23
CA LEU A 222 18.72 -2.47 -14.37
C LEU A 222 17.24 -2.58 -14.79
N HIS A 223 16.45 -1.55 -14.49
CA HIS A 223 15.00 -1.52 -14.70
C HIS A 223 14.62 -0.59 -15.86
N ALA A 224 14.75 -1.09 -17.09
CA ALA A 224 14.54 -0.31 -18.32
C ALA A 224 13.09 0.18 -18.55
N ASN A 225 12.12 -0.31 -17.79
CA ASN A 225 10.71 0.06 -17.90
C ASN A 225 9.97 -0.04 -16.56
N ASN A 226 8.83 0.64 -16.46
CA ASN A 226 7.97 0.59 -15.26
C ASN A 226 7.54 -0.84 -14.89
N ILE A 227 7.46 -1.77 -15.86
CA ILE A 227 7.10 -3.17 -15.61
C ILE A 227 8.14 -3.86 -14.73
N SER A 228 9.43 -3.65 -15.01
CA SER A 228 10.50 -4.26 -14.22
C SER A 228 10.50 -3.72 -12.78
N ILE A 229 10.25 -2.41 -12.60
CA ILE A 229 10.09 -1.81 -11.26
C ILE A 229 8.87 -2.40 -10.54
N LEU A 230 7.74 -2.56 -11.23
CA LEU A 230 6.53 -3.18 -10.69
C LEU A 230 6.78 -4.63 -10.23
N GLN A 231 7.55 -5.40 -11.01
CA GLN A 231 7.91 -6.77 -10.64
C GLN A 231 8.72 -6.81 -9.34
N GLU A 232 9.76 -5.96 -9.24
CA GLU A 232 10.58 -5.85 -8.04
C GLU A 232 9.75 -5.43 -6.81
N LEU A 233 8.90 -4.41 -6.95
CA LEU A 233 8.05 -3.93 -5.84
C LEU A 233 7.06 -5.00 -5.37
N TYR A 234 6.37 -5.69 -6.27
CA TYR A 234 5.46 -6.77 -5.86
C TYR A 234 6.19 -8.01 -5.34
N GLU A 235 7.40 -8.30 -5.83
CA GLU A 235 8.23 -9.36 -5.26
C GLU A 235 8.66 -9.02 -3.82
N ARG A 236 9.08 -7.78 -3.56
CA ARG A 236 9.40 -7.30 -2.21
C ARG A 236 8.18 -7.25 -1.29
N CYS A 237 7.03 -6.80 -1.80
CA CYS A 237 5.75 -6.88 -1.09
C CYS A 237 5.48 -8.32 -0.63
N TRP A 238 5.63 -9.28 -1.54
CA TRP A 238 5.39 -10.69 -1.25
C TRP A 238 6.41 -11.26 -0.27
N SER A 239 7.70 -10.95 -0.40
CA SER A 239 8.75 -11.48 0.49
C SER A 239 8.68 -10.90 1.91
N HIS A 240 8.22 -9.66 2.06
CA HIS A 240 8.00 -9.00 3.36
C HIS A 240 6.63 -9.30 3.98
N SER A 241 5.71 -9.93 3.24
CA SER A 241 4.40 -10.33 3.77
C SER A 241 4.57 -11.48 4.76
N SER A 242 4.15 -11.29 6.01
CA SER A 242 4.25 -12.29 7.08
C SER A 242 3.21 -13.42 6.99
N GLU A 243 2.32 -13.40 6.00
CA GLU A 243 1.23 -14.37 5.89
C GLU A 243 1.63 -15.66 5.15
N GLU A 244 1.33 -16.81 5.76
CA GLU A 244 1.41 -18.13 5.11
C GLU A 244 0.26 -18.40 4.11
N SER A 245 -0.65 -17.43 3.94
CA SER A 245 -1.83 -17.48 3.07
C SER A 245 -1.71 -16.60 1.80
N LEU A 246 -2.72 -16.67 0.92
CA LEU A 246 -2.90 -15.77 -0.22
C LEU A 246 -3.09 -14.32 0.26
N SER A 247 -1.98 -13.57 0.36
CA SER A 247 -1.98 -12.14 0.69
C SER A 247 -2.25 -11.27 -0.55
N PRO A 248 -2.68 -10.01 -0.38
CA PRO A 248 -2.83 -9.06 -1.50
C PRO A 248 -1.56 -8.95 -2.36
N CYS A 249 -0.38 -9.02 -1.74
CA CYS A 249 0.91 -9.05 -2.43
C CYS A 249 1.05 -10.26 -3.37
N SER A 250 0.73 -11.49 -2.92
CA SER A 250 0.78 -12.66 -3.84
C SER A 250 -0.16 -12.50 -5.00
N LEU A 251 -1.37 -12.04 -4.73
CA LEU A 251 -2.40 -11.96 -5.75
C LEU A 251 -2.01 -10.93 -6.80
N ALA A 252 -1.48 -9.77 -6.38
CA ALA A 252 -1.00 -8.74 -7.29
C ALA A 252 0.23 -9.19 -8.08
N TRP A 253 1.21 -9.86 -7.43
CA TRP A 253 2.38 -10.41 -8.12
C TRP A 253 1.98 -11.46 -9.16
N LEU A 254 1.10 -12.38 -8.80
CA LEU A 254 0.57 -13.41 -9.71
C LEU A 254 -0.26 -12.77 -10.84
N TYR A 255 -1.11 -11.79 -10.53
CA TYR A 255 -1.89 -11.05 -11.51
C TYR A 255 -0.99 -10.34 -12.53
N LEU A 256 0.09 -9.69 -12.08
CA LEU A 256 1.06 -9.05 -12.96
C LEU A 256 1.70 -10.07 -13.92
N HIS A 257 2.15 -11.22 -13.41
CA HIS A 257 2.70 -12.30 -14.25
C HIS A 257 1.67 -12.82 -15.26
N PHE A 258 0.44 -13.07 -14.84
CA PHE A 258 -0.63 -13.49 -15.76
C PHE A 258 -0.89 -12.43 -16.84
N ARG A 259 -0.91 -11.14 -16.48
CA ARG A 259 -1.09 -10.03 -17.41
C ARG A 259 0.04 -9.96 -18.44
N LEU A 260 1.29 -10.15 -18.01
CA LEU A 260 2.46 -10.16 -18.90
C LEU A 260 2.45 -11.36 -19.86
N ILE A 261 2.17 -12.56 -19.34
CA ILE A 261 2.03 -13.78 -20.16
C ILE A 261 0.89 -13.62 -21.16
N TRP A 262 -0.27 -13.16 -20.71
CA TRP A 262 -1.44 -12.96 -21.56
C TRP A 262 -1.15 -11.93 -22.66
N GLY A 263 -0.48 -10.83 -22.33
CA GLY A 263 -0.03 -9.83 -23.30
C GLY A 263 0.91 -10.42 -24.35
N ALA A 264 1.88 -11.24 -23.94
CA ALA A 264 2.81 -11.91 -24.87
C ALA A 264 2.11 -12.95 -25.75
N VAL A 265 1.16 -13.70 -25.20
CA VAL A 265 0.35 -14.71 -25.92
C VAL A 265 -0.55 -14.03 -26.95
N LEU A 266 -1.30 -12.99 -26.57
CA LEU A 266 -2.18 -12.28 -27.50
C LEU A 266 -1.42 -11.59 -28.63
N HIS A 267 -0.20 -11.10 -28.41
CA HIS A 267 0.61 -10.48 -29.46
C HIS A 267 1.47 -11.47 -30.24
N SER A 268 1.34 -12.78 -29.98
CA SER A 268 2.12 -13.79 -30.67
C SER A 268 1.60 -14.00 -32.09
N ALA A 269 2.38 -13.55 -33.08
CA ALA A 269 2.11 -13.80 -34.50
C ALA A 269 1.89 -15.28 -34.80
N LEU A 270 2.53 -16.18 -34.06
CA LEU A 270 2.40 -17.63 -34.21
C LEU A 270 0.99 -18.12 -33.90
N ILE A 271 0.31 -17.55 -32.90
CA ILE A 271 -1.07 -17.90 -32.56
C ILE A 271 -2.03 -17.38 -33.62
N TYR A 272 -1.82 -16.18 -34.14
CA TYR A 272 -2.61 -15.67 -35.27
C TYR A 272 -2.40 -16.51 -36.54
N PHE A 273 -1.16 -16.94 -36.82
CA PHE A 273 -0.86 -17.82 -37.94
C PHE A 273 -1.50 -19.20 -37.78
N LEU A 274 -1.37 -19.84 -36.61
CA LEU A 274 -2.01 -21.14 -36.35
C LEU A 274 -3.54 -21.04 -36.37
N GLY A 275 -4.11 -19.97 -35.81
CA GLY A 275 -5.55 -19.73 -35.80
C GLY A 275 -6.12 -19.51 -37.21
N THR A 276 -5.47 -18.66 -38.01
CA THR A 276 -5.87 -18.43 -39.41
C THR A 276 -5.65 -19.67 -40.28
N PHE A 277 -4.56 -20.42 -40.05
CA PHE A 277 -4.30 -21.69 -40.72
C PHE A 277 -5.39 -22.73 -40.39
N LEU A 278 -5.72 -22.94 -39.11
CA LEU A 278 -6.80 -23.84 -38.68
C LEU A 278 -8.15 -23.45 -39.27
N LEU A 279 -8.47 -22.16 -39.27
CA LEU A 279 -9.69 -21.64 -39.90
C LEU A 279 -9.71 -21.94 -41.40
N SER A 280 -8.59 -21.75 -42.10
CA SER A 280 -8.48 -22.04 -43.53
C SER A 280 -8.63 -23.54 -43.85
N VAL A 281 -8.08 -24.41 -43.01
CA VAL A 281 -8.21 -25.87 -43.13
C VAL A 281 -9.66 -26.32 -42.90
N LEU A 282 -10.35 -25.74 -41.90
CA LEU A 282 -11.77 -26.02 -41.64
C LEU A 282 -12.66 -25.56 -42.81
N ILE A 283 -12.38 -24.40 -43.40
CA ILE A 283 -13.10 -23.92 -44.59
C ILE A 283 -12.84 -24.85 -45.78
N ALA A 284 -11.60 -25.25 -46.02
CA ALA A 284 -11.26 -26.18 -47.10
C ALA A 284 -11.94 -27.56 -46.92
N TRP A 285 -11.96 -28.06 -45.69
CA TRP A 285 -12.58 -29.34 -45.35
C TRP A 285 -14.10 -29.31 -45.53
N THR A 286 -14.77 -28.23 -45.08
CA THR A 286 -16.21 -28.05 -45.29
C THR A 286 -16.55 -27.92 -46.77
N LEU A 287 -15.77 -27.17 -47.56
CA LEU A 287 -15.95 -27.07 -49.01
C LEU A 287 -15.79 -28.43 -49.71
N GLN A 288 -14.77 -29.21 -49.36
CA GLN A 288 -14.58 -30.57 -49.88
C GLN A 288 -15.72 -31.50 -49.48
N TYR A 289 -16.20 -31.41 -48.25
CA TYR A 289 -17.36 -32.17 -47.78
C TYR A 289 -18.60 -31.87 -48.62
N PHE A 290 -18.96 -30.59 -48.81
CA PHE A 290 -20.09 -30.21 -49.65
C PHE A 290 -19.93 -30.62 -51.12
N GLN A 291 -18.72 -30.52 -51.68
CA GLN A 291 -18.44 -30.99 -53.05
C GLN A 291 -18.61 -32.52 -53.18
N SER A 292 -18.16 -33.30 -52.19
CA SER A 292 -18.31 -34.76 -52.20
C SER A 292 -19.76 -35.22 -52.06
N VAL A 293 -20.56 -34.50 -51.26
CA VAL A 293 -22.00 -34.75 -51.11
C VAL A 293 -22.74 -34.40 -52.41
N SER A 294 -22.38 -33.30 -53.07
CA SER A 294 -22.95 -32.91 -54.37
C SER A 294 -22.51 -33.83 -55.52
N ALA A 295 -21.32 -34.44 -55.47
CA ALA A 295 -20.86 -35.38 -56.49
C ALA A 295 -21.58 -36.74 -56.37
N ASN A 296 -21.91 -37.17 -55.15
CA ASN A 296 -22.66 -38.40 -54.92
C ASN A 296 -24.15 -38.30 -55.29
N SER A 297 -24.73 -37.10 -55.42
CA SER A 297 -26.11 -36.94 -55.93
C SER A 297 -26.24 -37.09 -57.45
N PHE A 298 -25.14 -37.22 -58.21
CA PHE A 298 -25.17 -37.34 -59.68
C PHE A 298 -24.87 -38.75 -60.23
N ASN A 299 -24.60 -39.75 -59.37
CA ASN A 299 -24.34 -41.13 -59.81
C ASN A 299 -25.56 -42.03 -59.57
N VAL A 300 -26.59 -41.89 -60.40
CA VAL A 300 -27.59 -42.95 -60.63
C VAL A 300 -27.56 -43.31 -62.11
N THR A 301 -27.03 -44.49 -62.43
CA THR A 301 -26.93 -45.05 -63.78
C THR A 301 -28.23 -45.73 -64.23
N PRO A 302 -28.51 -45.79 -65.55
CA PRO A 302 -29.81 -46.20 -66.11
C PRO A 302 -29.85 -47.70 -66.49
N ALA A 303 -31.01 -48.34 -66.37
CA ALA A 303 -31.30 -49.66 -66.92
C ALA A 303 -32.50 -49.64 -67.90
N ARG A 304 -32.25 -50.19 -69.10
CA ARG A 304 -33.17 -50.56 -70.22
C ARG A 304 -33.95 -51.84 -69.81
N ALA A 305 -35.15 -52.24 -70.29
CA ALA A 305 -35.97 -51.96 -71.47
C ALA A 305 -37.42 -52.54 -71.34
N SER A 306 -38.43 -51.90 -71.98
CA SER A 306 -39.63 -52.40 -72.77
C SER A 306 -40.60 -53.50 -72.26
N PRO A 307 -41.83 -53.68 -72.82
CA PRO A 307 -42.86 -52.74 -73.33
C PRO A 307 -44.33 -53.10 -72.86
N ASP A 308 -45.30 -52.34 -73.41
CA ASP A 308 -46.76 -52.59 -73.59
C ASP A 308 -47.83 -52.12 -72.58
N ASP A 309 -48.68 -51.24 -73.14
CA ASP A 309 -50.16 -51.14 -73.13
C ASP A 309 -50.97 -50.97 -71.83
N THR A 310 -51.54 -49.77 -71.68
CA THR A 310 -52.99 -49.43 -71.76
C THR A 310 -53.37 -48.21 -70.89
N ALA A 311 -54.20 -47.32 -71.45
CA ALA A 311 -54.81 -46.13 -70.83
C ALA A 311 -56.06 -46.48 -70.00
N PRO A 312 -56.92 -45.53 -69.50
CA PRO A 312 -56.77 -44.10 -69.14
C PRO A 312 -57.16 -43.87 -67.63
N THR A 313 -57.19 -42.69 -66.98
CA THR A 313 -58.16 -41.58 -67.10
C THR A 313 -58.00 -40.59 -65.91
N ALA A 314 -58.37 -39.32 -66.14
CA ALA A 314 -58.96 -38.33 -65.19
C ALA A 314 -58.09 -37.48 -64.23
N SER A 315 -57.75 -36.26 -64.69
CA SER A 315 -58.01 -34.90 -64.13
C SER A 315 -59.08 -34.72 -63.02
N PRO A 316 -59.27 -33.52 -62.38
CA PRO A 316 -58.51 -32.23 -62.44
C PRO A 316 -58.39 -31.37 -61.13
N ALA A 317 -57.64 -30.26 -61.25
CA ALA A 317 -57.85 -28.88 -60.71
C ALA A 317 -57.74 -28.63 -59.18
N VAL A 318 -57.40 -27.45 -58.62
CA VAL A 318 -57.58 -26.00 -58.90
C VAL A 318 -56.49 -25.27 -58.05
N THR A 319 -55.54 -24.44 -58.51
CA THR A 319 -55.50 -22.96 -58.73
C THR A 319 -56.05 -22.04 -57.60
N PRO A 320 -55.78 -20.70 -57.57
CA PRO A 320 -54.48 -20.08 -57.21
C PRO A 320 -54.58 -18.79 -56.34
N ALA A 321 -53.41 -18.19 -56.04
CA ALA A 321 -53.08 -16.76 -55.95
C ALA A 321 -53.64 -15.87 -54.80
N ALA A 322 -52.77 -15.13 -54.11
CA ALA A 322 -52.36 -13.76 -54.44
C ALA A 322 -51.71 -13.02 -53.24
N ASP A 323 -50.66 -12.25 -53.54
CA ASP A 323 -49.98 -11.24 -52.70
C ASP A 323 -50.92 -10.17 -52.12
N VAL A 324 -50.54 -9.55 -50.99
CA VAL A 324 -50.56 -8.07 -50.78
C VAL A 324 -49.68 -7.67 -49.57
N SER A 325 -48.89 -6.61 -49.80
CA SER A 325 -48.11 -5.72 -48.92
C SER A 325 -48.93 -4.94 -47.88
N ALA A 326 -48.36 -4.61 -46.70
CA ALA A 326 -48.18 -3.22 -46.21
C ALA A 326 -47.79 -3.15 -44.72
N GLN A 327 -46.96 -2.14 -44.43
CA GLN A 327 -46.47 -1.69 -43.12
C GLN A 327 -47.57 -1.12 -42.22
N ASP A 328 -47.35 -1.20 -40.90
CA ASP A 328 -47.86 -0.20 -39.96
C ASP A 328 -46.92 -0.03 -38.75
N GLN A 329 -46.77 1.23 -38.32
CA GLN A 329 -46.10 1.71 -37.10
C GLN A 329 -47.19 2.40 -36.25
N PRO A 330 -47.06 2.52 -34.91
CA PRO A 330 -46.77 3.85 -34.37
C PRO A 330 -46.00 3.95 -33.02
N THR A 331 -45.24 5.05 -32.95
CA THR A 331 -44.85 6.01 -31.88
C THR A 331 -45.14 5.84 -30.35
N VAL A 332 -44.05 5.98 -29.56
CA VAL A 332 -43.70 6.96 -28.47
C VAL A 332 -44.70 7.36 -27.35
N THR A 333 -44.27 7.27 -26.07
CA THR A 333 -44.42 8.35 -25.03
C THR A 333 -43.47 8.18 -23.82
N ASN A 334 -43.04 9.34 -23.28
CA ASN A 334 -42.08 9.60 -22.20
C ASN A 334 -42.66 9.57 -20.75
N ASN A 335 -41.73 9.60 -19.76
CA ASN A 335 -41.68 10.41 -18.52
C ASN A 335 -41.72 9.72 -17.11
N PRO A 336 -41.19 10.38 -16.03
CA PRO A 336 -40.27 9.78 -15.03
C PRO A 336 -40.74 9.79 -13.55
N GLU A 337 -39.95 9.11 -12.67
CA GLU A 337 -39.69 9.28 -11.20
C GLU A 337 -40.89 9.38 -10.18
N PRO A 338 -40.73 9.24 -8.83
CA PRO A 338 -39.54 9.46 -7.96
C PRO A 338 -39.29 8.50 -6.77
N ARG A 339 -38.12 8.74 -6.14
CA ARG A 339 -37.61 8.50 -4.76
C ARG A 339 -38.43 7.73 -3.72
N GLY A 340 -37.71 6.89 -2.98
CA GLY A 340 -37.91 6.53 -1.57
C GLY A 340 -36.56 6.46 -0.87
#